data_AF-K8NXP8-F1
#
_entry.id   AF-K8NXP8-F1
#
_cell.length_a   1.000
_cell.length_b   1.000
_cell.length_c   1.000
_cell.angle_alpha   90.00
_cell.angle_beta   90.00
_cell.angle_gamma   90.00
#
_symmetry.space_group_name_H-M   'P 1'
#
loop_
_entity.id
_entity.type
_entity.pdbx_description
1 polymer ?
#
loop_
_entity_poly.entity_id
_entity_poly.type
_entity_poly.pdbx_seq_one_letter_code
_entity_poly.pdbx_strand_id
1 'polypeptide(L)'
;MIDGDTFEARVHLWPGLEMITRVRLRGIDAPEMKGACAEEMRMAETASEALRAQLADGDVTIFNIGPDKYNGRVVADVATRRTPNVSSALLAAGHARPYQGGRRGGWCMASAR
;
A
#
# COMPACT_ATOMS: atom_id res chain seq x y z
N MET A 1 8.91 -0.92 4.57
CA MET A 1 8.20 -1.08 3.29
C MET A 1 8.11 -2.56 3.01
N ILE A 2 6.94 -3.05 2.62
CA ILE A 2 6.75 -4.46 2.22
C ILE A 2 6.53 -4.51 0.70
N ASP A 3 5.51 -3.81 0.20
CA ASP A 3 5.17 -3.67 -1.23
C ASP A 3 4.69 -2.24 -1.52
N GLY A 4 4.40 -1.92 -2.79
CA GLY A 4 3.92 -0.61 -3.22
C GLY A 4 2.54 -0.20 -2.68
N ASP A 5 1.83 -1.09 -1.99
CA ASP A 5 0.56 -0.82 -1.31
C ASP A 5 0.55 -1.23 0.18
N THR A 6 1.67 -1.76 0.69
CA THR A 6 1.74 -2.35 2.03
C THR A 6 3.01 -1.92 2.76
N PHE A 7 2.85 -1.35 3.96
CA PHE A 7 3.97 -0.93 4.81
C PHE A 7 3.78 -1.40 6.24
N GLU A 8 4.87 -1.43 7.00
CA GLU A 8 4.82 -1.68 8.43
C GLU A 8 4.71 -0.34 9.16
N ALA A 9 3.74 -0.24 10.06
CA ALA A 9 3.50 0.94 10.86
C ALA A 9 3.57 0.58 12.35
N ARG A 10 4.24 1.44 13.11
CA ARG A 10 4.12 1.46 14.56
C ARG A 10 3.01 2.42 14.93
N VAL A 11 1.91 1.88 15.46
CA VAL A 11 0.72 2.63 15.84
C VAL A 11 0.71 2.78 17.36
N HIS A 12 0.67 4.02 17.84
CA HIS A 12 0.49 4.33 19.25
C HIS A 12 -1.01 4.40 19.53
N LEU A 13 -1.54 3.42 20.24
CA LEU A 13 -2.98 3.35 20.53
C LEU A 13 -3.31 4.12 21.81
N TRP A 14 -2.46 3.97 22.83
CA TRP A 14 -2.60 4.58 24.15
C TRP A 14 -1.21 4.85 24.74
N PRO A 15 -1.06 5.73 25.75
CA PRO A 15 0.21 5.90 26.45
C PRO A 15 0.74 4.55 26.95
N GLY A 16 1.91 4.13 26.45
CA GLY A 16 2.53 2.85 26.78
C GLY A 16 2.00 1.63 26.01
N LEU A 17 1.01 1.79 25.11
CA LEU A 17 0.52 0.74 24.23
C LEU A 17 0.87 1.06 22.77
N GLU A 18 1.87 0.35 22.28
CA GLU A 18 2.29 0.38 20.88
C GLU A 18 1.97 -0.95 20.22
N MET A 19 1.55 -0.91 18.96
CA MET A 19 1.41 -2.09 18.12
C MET A 19 2.17 -1.88 16.82
N ILE A 20 2.98 -2.88 16.46
CA ILE A 20 3.58 -2.96 15.14
C ILE A 20 2.65 -3.82 14.29
N THR A 21 2.13 -3.26 13.21
CA THR A 21 1.26 -3.99 12.29
C THR A 21 1.56 -3.63 10.85
N ARG A 22 1.21 -4.53 9.95
CA ARG A 22 1.26 -4.29 8.51
C ARG A 22 -0.03 -3.60 8.08
N VAL A 23 0.11 -2.48 7.40
CA VAL A 23 -1.00 -1.66 6.90
C VAL A 23 -1.03 -1.79 5.39
N ARG A 24 -2.12 -2.35 4.87
CA ARG A 24 -2.43 -2.38 3.45
C ARG A 24 -3.34 -1.20 3.11
N LEU A 25 -2.95 -0.44 2.10
CA LEU A 25 -3.73 0.66 1.56
C LEU A 25 -5.05 0.16 0.97
N ARG A 26 -6.16 0.76 1.39
CA ARG A 26 -7.50 0.41 0.91
C ARG A 26 -7.69 0.84 -0.54
N GLY A 27 -8.42 0.02 -1.29
CA GLY A 27 -8.93 0.36 -2.62
C GLY A 27 -7.91 0.25 -3.75
N ILE A 28 -6.69 -0.20 -3.44
CA ILE A 28 -5.61 -0.29 -4.42
C ILE A 28 -4.94 -1.66 -4.39
N ASP A 29 -4.30 -1.95 -5.52
CA ASP A 29 -3.38 -3.05 -5.70
C ASP A 29 -2.12 -2.48 -6.34
N ALA A 30 -0.95 -2.84 -5.81
CA ALA A 30 0.34 -2.47 -6.37
C ALA A 30 1.06 -3.73 -6.92
N PRO A 31 2.06 -3.55 -7.82
CA PRO A 31 2.92 -4.64 -8.25
C PRO A 31 3.70 -5.21 -7.05
N GLU A 32 3.85 -6.54 -7.02
CA GLU A 32 4.47 -7.25 -5.91
C GLU A 32 6.00 -7.33 -6.12
N MET A 33 6.79 -7.16 -5.06
CA MET A 33 8.28 -7.16 -5.17
C MET A 33 8.85 -8.50 -5.68
N LYS A 34 8.10 -9.59 -5.51
CA LYS A 34 8.41 -10.92 -6.06
C LYS A 34 7.54 -11.22 -7.29
N GLY A 35 7.47 -10.26 -8.21
CA GLY A 35 6.68 -10.35 -9.42
C GLY A 35 7.02 -11.55 -10.31
N ALA A 36 6.08 -11.92 -11.18
CA ALA A 36 6.25 -13.04 -12.10
C ALA A 36 7.18 -12.71 -13.29
N CYS A 37 7.52 -11.44 -13.49
CA CYS A 37 8.39 -10.96 -14.55
C CYS A 37 9.22 -9.74 -14.10
N ALA A 38 10.31 -9.47 -14.81
CA ALA A 38 11.21 -8.35 -14.52
C ALA A 38 10.50 -6.99 -14.56
N GLU A 39 9.52 -6.81 -15.46
CA GLU A 39 8.77 -5.55 -15.53
C GLU A 39 7.90 -5.33 -14.29
N GLU A 40 7.23 -6.36 -13.79
CA GLU A 40 6.47 -6.27 -12.54
C GLU A 40 7.37 -5.89 -11.36
N MET A 41 8.57 -6.48 -11.27
CA MET A 41 9.55 -6.13 -10.23
C MET A 41 9.98 -4.66 -10.33
N ARG A 42 10.25 -4.16 -11.54
CA ARG A 42 10.62 -2.74 -11.77
C ARG A 42 9.48 -1.79 -11.40
N MET A 43 8.24 -2.16 -11.74
CA MET A 43 7.05 -1.41 -11.33
C MET A 43 6.86 -1.46 -9.81
N ALA A 44 7.14 -2.60 -9.16
CA ALA A 44 7.03 -2.78 -7.72
C ALA A 44 8.04 -1.89 -6.96
N GLU A 45 9.28 -1.81 -7.46
CA GLU A 45 10.31 -0.91 -6.93
C GLU A 45 9.85 0.56 -7.02
N THR A 46 9.40 0.97 -8.21
CA THR A 46 8.92 2.34 -8.45
C THR A 46 7.72 2.68 -7.55
N ALA A 47 6.77 1.74 -7.40
CA ALA A 47 5.61 1.93 -6.54
C ALA A 47 5.98 2.00 -5.05
N SER A 48 6.95 1.17 -4.62
CA SER A 48 7.47 1.18 -3.25
C SER A 48 8.18 2.48 -2.92
N GLU A 49 8.97 3.02 -3.85
CA GLU A 49 9.62 4.32 -3.71
C GLU A 49 8.60 5.45 -3.64
N ALA A 50 7.58 5.44 -4.48
CA ALA A 50 6.51 6.44 -4.47
C ALA A 50 5.73 6.42 -3.14
N LEU A 51 5.38 5.24 -2.63
CA LEU A 51 4.74 5.12 -1.33
C LEU A 51 5.67 5.62 -0.21
N ARG A 52 6.94 5.24 -0.24
CA ARG A 52 7.93 5.75 0.73
C ARG A 52 8.02 7.28 0.69
N ALA A 53 8.02 7.88 -0.49
CA ALA A 53 8.05 9.33 -0.66
C ALA A 53 6.80 10.00 -0.07
N GLN A 54 5.61 9.43 -0.28
CA GLN A 54 4.37 9.93 0.34
C GLN A 54 4.46 9.89 1.88
N LEU A 55 4.95 8.78 2.44
CA LEU A 55 5.05 8.59 3.89
C LEU A 55 6.19 9.40 4.53
N ALA A 56 7.21 9.78 3.76
CA ALA A 56 8.34 10.58 4.24
C ALA A 56 7.93 12.00 4.68
N ASP A 57 6.74 12.45 4.27
CA ASP A 57 6.16 13.73 4.67
C ASP A 57 5.87 13.85 6.17
N GLY A 58 5.87 12.70 6.88
CA GLY A 58 5.57 12.62 8.30
C GLY A 58 4.07 12.71 8.60
N ASP A 59 3.75 12.68 9.89
CA ASP A 59 2.38 12.77 10.42
C ASP A 59 1.40 11.80 9.74
N VAL A 60 1.85 10.55 9.59
CA VAL A 60 1.05 9.49 8.96
C VAL A 60 -0.16 9.19 9.85
N THR A 61 -1.34 9.50 9.34
CA THR A 61 -2.63 9.23 9.98
C THR A 61 -3.24 8.01 9.32
N ILE A 62 -3.56 7.00 10.13
CA ILE A 62 -4.15 5.73 9.69
C ILE A 62 -5.57 5.66 10.28
N PHE A 63 -6.58 5.51 9.43
CA PHE A 63 -7.99 5.56 9.84
C PHE A 63 -8.85 4.58 9.01
N ASN A 64 -10.12 4.43 9.39
CA ASN A 64 -11.03 3.42 8.81
C ASN A 64 -10.40 2.02 8.78
N ILE A 65 -9.82 1.61 9.91
CA ILE A 65 -9.08 0.37 10.03
C ILE A 65 -10.06 -0.81 10.03
N GLY A 66 -9.88 -1.74 9.09
CA GLY A 66 -10.65 -2.98 8.98
C GLY A 66 -9.74 -4.21 9.00
N PRO A 67 -10.29 -5.38 9.36
CA PRO A 67 -9.54 -6.63 9.29
C PRO A 67 -9.19 -6.97 7.84
N ASP A 68 -7.96 -7.41 7.59
CA ASP A 68 -7.68 -8.12 6.34
C ASP A 68 -8.17 -9.56 6.43
N LYS A 69 -8.44 -10.15 5.26
CA LYS A 69 -8.86 -11.55 5.10
C LYS A 69 -7.89 -12.55 5.75
N TYR A 70 -6.63 -12.17 5.95
CA TYR A 70 -5.59 -12.98 6.58
C TYR A 70 -5.15 -12.32 7.90
N ASN A 71 -5.22 -13.07 9.00
CA ASN A 71 -4.74 -12.64 10.32
C ASN A 71 -3.23 -12.30 10.22
N GLY A 72 -2.89 -11.00 10.19
CA GLY A 72 -1.51 -10.53 10.08
C GLY A 72 -1.31 -9.15 9.45
N ARG A 73 -2.36 -8.54 8.87
CA ARG A 73 -2.35 -7.15 8.41
C ARG A 73 -3.73 -6.51 8.58
N VAL A 74 -3.76 -5.18 8.58
CA VAL A 74 -4.99 -4.39 8.55
C VAL A 74 -5.15 -3.72 7.19
N VAL A 75 -6.40 -3.49 6.78
CA VAL A 75 -6.72 -2.64 5.63
C VAL A 75 -7.17 -1.29 6.17
N ALA A 76 -6.56 -0.20 5.72
CA ALA A 76 -6.85 1.13 6.23
C ALA A 76 -6.74 2.21 5.14
N ASP A 77 -7.37 3.35 5.42
CA ASP A 77 -7.10 4.59 4.71
C ASP A 77 -5.90 5.28 5.40
N VAL A 78 -5.03 5.88 4.58
CA VAL A 78 -3.81 6.53 5.06
C VAL A 78 -3.73 7.92 4.48
N ALA A 79 -3.46 8.89 5.35
CA ALA A 79 -3.19 10.26 5.03
C ALA A 79 -1.84 10.70 5.60
N THR A 80 -1.26 11.73 5.03
CA THR A 80 -0.12 12.47 5.58
C THR A 80 -0.49 13.94 5.69
N ARG A 81 0.40 14.75 6.25
CA ARG A 81 0.18 16.20 6.37
C ARG A 81 -0.10 16.89 5.04
N ARG A 82 0.46 16.41 3.93
CA ARG A 82 0.29 16.99 2.58
C ARG A 82 -0.67 16.21 1.70
N THR A 83 -0.86 14.93 1.98
CA THR A 83 -1.64 14.02 1.14
C THR A 83 -2.84 13.50 1.91
N PRO A 84 -4.06 14.01 1.65
CA PRO A 84 -5.27 13.57 2.34
C PRO A 84 -5.62 12.10 2.13
N ASN A 85 -5.19 11.51 1.01
CA ASN A 85 -5.37 10.09 0.71
C ASN A 85 -4.20 9.57 -0.12
N VAL A 86 -3.36 8.74 0.50
CA VAL A 86 -2.18 8.14 -0.13
C VAL A 86 -2.56 7.17 -1.24
N SER A 87 -3.64 6.40 -1.07
CA SER A 87 -4.15 5.50 -2.12
C SER A 87 -4.49 6.27 -3.40
N SER A 88 -5.21 7.38 -3.30
CA SER A 88 -5.55 8.24 -4.43
C SER A 88 -4.32 8.84 -5.09
N ALA A 89 -3.30 9.24 -4.32
CA ALA A 89 -2.06 9.77 -4.86
C ALA A 89 -1.29 8.72 -5.67
N LEU A 90 -1.20 7.48 -5.18
CA LEU A 90 -0.54 6.37 -5.90
C LEU A 90 -1.30 5.98 -7.17
N LEU A 91 -2.64 5.98 -7.13
CA LEU A 91 -3.46 5.75 -8.33
C LEU A 91 -3.24 6.83 -9.38
N ALA A 92 -3.27 8.10 -8.99
CA ALA A 92 -3.09 9.23 -9.90
C ALA A 92 -1.70 9.24 -10.55
N ALA A 93 -0.68 8.79 -9.82
CA ALA A 93 0.69 8.68 -10.32
C ALA A 93 0.95 7.39 -11.14
N GLY A 94 -0.02 6.48 -11.24
CA GLY A 94 0.13 5.23 -12.01
C GLY A 94 0.97 4.15 -11.32
N HIS A 95 1.18 4.25 -10.02
CA HIS A 95 1.94 3.27 -9.23
C HIS A 95 1.09 2.12 -8.71
N ALA A 96 -0.23 2.23 -8.82
CA ALA A 96 -1.19 1.23 -8.38
C ALA A 96 -2.41 1.24 -9.30
N ARG A 97 -3.24 0.19 -9.21
CA ARG A 97 -4.54 0.09 -9.90
C ARG A 97 -5.69 0.02 -8.90
N PRO A 98 -6.90 0.49 -9.27
CA PRO A 98 -8.07 0.34 -8.42
C PRO A 98 -8.36 -1.14 -8.16
N TYR A 99 -8.64 -1.49 -6.90
CA TYR A 99 -8.91 -2.86 -6.50
C TYR A 99 -9.93 -2.89 -5.36
N GLN A 100 -11.07 -3.54 -5.61
CA GLN A 100 -12.17 -3.68 -4.66
C GLN A 100 -12.33 -5.11 -4.12
N GLY A 101 -11.32 -5.96 -4.30
CA GLY A 101 -11.37 -7.39 -3.97
C GLY A 101 -11.56 -8.27 -5.20
N GLY A 102 -11.50 -9.59 -4.98
CA GLY A 102 -11.59 -10.59 -6.05
C GLY A 102 -10.23 -11.12 -6.51
N ARG A 103 -10.13 -11.54 -7.78
CA ARG A 103 -8.88 -12.04 -8.36
C ARG A 103 -8.10 -10.87 -8.95
N ARG A 104 -6.85 -10.71 -8.54
CA ARG A 104 -5.92 -9.72 -9.10
C ARG A 104 -5.46 -10.16 -10.50
N GLY A 105 -5.37 -9.23 -11.43
CA GLY A 105 -4.69 -9.46 -12.71
C GLY A 105 -3.18 -9.54 -12.54
N GLY A 106 -2.44 -10.06 -13.51
CA GLY A 106 -0.98 -9.88 -13.51
C GLY A 106 -0.59 -8.42 -13.72
N TRP A 107 0.62 -8.04 -13.31
CA TRP A 107 1.26 -6.78 -13.71
C TRP A 107 2.22 -6.96 -14.90
N CYS A 108 2.45 -8.21 -15.30
CA CYS A 108 3.21 -8.50 -16.51
C CYS A 108 2.43 -8.10 -17.76
N MET A 109 3.06 -7.30 -18.62
CA MET A 109 2.53 -6.85 -19.91
C MET A 109 2.08 -8.00 -20.84
N ALA A 110 2.52 -9.24 -20.59
CA ALA A 110 2.07 -10.45 -21.30
C ALA A 110 0.70 -11.01 -20.84
N SER A 111 0.07 -10.45 -19.80
CA SER A 111 -1.26 -10.87 -19.31
C SER A 111 -2.42 -10.00 -19.83
N ALA A 112 -2.15 -9.00 -20.66
CA ALA A 112 -3.19 -8.30 -21.40
C ALA A 112 -3.43 -9.02 -22.74
N ARG A 113 -4.28 -10.04 -22.73
CA ARG A 113 -5.01 -10.51 -23.91
C ARG A 113 -6.48 -10.59 -23.58
#